data_AF-A0AAV2BWG7-F1
#
_entry.id   AF-A0AAV2BWG7-F1
#
_cell.length_a   1.000
_cell.length_b   1.000
_cell.length_c   1.000
_cell.angle_alpha   90.00
_cell.angle_beta   90.00
_cell.angle_gamma   90.00
#
_symmetry.space_group_name_H-M   'P 1'
#
loop_
_entity.id
_entity.type
_entity.pdbx_description
1 polymer ?
#
loop_
_entity_poly.entity_id
_entity_poly.type
_entity_poly.pdbx_seq_one_letter_code
_entity_poly.pdbx_strand_id
1 'polypeptide(L)' 'GNTQYHKEEGNEYNHKKGSYDYTDAYGVYRHVDYIADDKGFRAKIRTDVPGVDNYQPADVYIHAEQPPHHVNSLYHKKPY' A
#
# COMPACT_ATOMS: atom_id res chain seq x y z
N GLY A 1 -18.38 3.05 3.52
CA GLY A 1 -17.38 3.85 4.26
C GLY A 1 -16.00 3.29 3.95
N ASN A 2 -14.95 4.05 4.17
CA ASN A 2 -13.57 3.56 4.11
C ASN A 2 -13.15 3.02 5.48
N THR A 3 -12.21 2.08 5.49
CA THR A 3 -11.58 1.56 6.70
C THR A 3 -10.08 1.77 6.60
N GLN A 4 -9.47 2.16 7.73
CA GLN A 4 -8.03 2.37 7.82
C GLN A 4 -7.51 1.80 9.13
N TYR A 5 -6.34 1.17 9.09
CA TYR A 5 -5.59 0.75 10.26
C TYR A 5 -4.14 1.21 10.13
N HIS A 6 -3.54 1.55 11.26
CA HIS A 6 -2.15 1.97 11.31
C HIS A 6 -1.53 1.49 12.62
N LYS A 7 -0.34 0.92 12.52
CA LYS A 7 0.49 0.56 13.67
C LYS A 7 1.93 0.93 13.37
N GLU A 8 2.53 1.74 14.22
CA GLU A 8 3.94 2.11 14.15
C GLU A 8 4.59 1.94 15.52
N GLU A 9 5.83 1.47 15.50
CA GLU A 9 6.74 1.53 16.64
C GLU A 9 8.03 2.25 16.23
N GLY A 10 8.61 2.98 17.18
CA GLY A 10 9.88 3.67 16.99
C GLY A 10 10.85 3.40 18.13
N ASN A 11 12.14 3.66 17.86
CA ASN A 11 13.20 3.60 18.87
C ASN A 11 13.80 4.99 19.15
N GLU A 12 14.78 5.04 20.05
CA GLU A 12 15.51 6.26 20.44
C GLU A 12 16.30 6.93 19.29
N TYR A 13 16.59 6.19 18.22
CA TYR A 13 17.30 6.67 17.02
C TYR A 13 16.35 7.19 15.94
N ASN A 14 15.06 7.38 16.25
CA ASN A 14 14.01 7.74 15.30
C ASN A 14 13.77 6.73 14.17
N HIS A 15 14.29 5.50 14.28
CA HIS A 15 13.92 4.45 13.34
C HIS A 15 12.47 4.09 13.55
N LYS A 16 11.74 3.92 12.45
CA LYS A 16 10.32 3.54 12.43
C LYS A 16 10.14 2.21 11.73
N LYS A 17 9.33 1.34 12.32
CA LYS A 17 8.76 0.19 11.62
C LYS A 17 7.28 0.13 11.90
N GLY A 18 6.52 -0.25 10.89
CA GLY A 18 5.08 -0.25 11.04
C GLY A 18 4.39 -0.84 9.83
N SER A 19 3.07 -0.80 9.92
CA SER A 19 2.21 -1.11 8.81
C SER A 19 0.98 -0.21 8.79
N TYR A 20 0.41 -0.07 7.60
CA TYR A 20 -0.92 0.50 7.46
C TYR A 20 -1.76 -0.33 6.50
N ASP A 21 -3.07 -0.28 6.73
CA ASP A 21 -4.10 -0.85 5.89
C ASP A 21 -5.07 0.25 5.50
N TYR A 22 -5.51 0.20 4.25
CA TYR A 22 -6.60 1.01 3.75
C TYR A 22 -7.52 0.12 2.91
N THR A 23 -8.81 0.24 3.12
CA THR A 23 -9.85 -0.36 2.27
C THR A 23 -10.89 0.72 1.96
N ASP A 24 -11.19 0.93 0.69
CA ASP A 24 -12.19 1.90 0.27
C ASP A 24 -13.62 1.32 0.36
N ALA A 25 -14.61 2.12 -0.02
CA ALA A 25 -16.01 1.70 0.01
C ALA A 25 -16.38 0.61 -1.03
N TYR A 26 -15.50 0.35 -1.99
CA TYR A 26 -15.65 -0.65 -3.04
C TYR A 26 -14.86 -1.94 -2.75
N GLY A 27 -14.22 -2.02 -1.58
CA GLY A 27 -13.43 -3.18 -1.16
C GLY A 27 -12.02 -3.22 -1.74
N VAL A 28 -11.59 -2.18 -2.47
CA VAL A 28 -10.20 -2.06 -2.93
C VAL A 28 -9.31 -1.75 -1.75
N TYR A 29 -8.20 -2.48 -1.63
CA TYR A 29 -7.30 -2.40 -0.50
C TYR A 29 -5.83 -2.14 -0.86
N ARG A 30 -5.14 -1.63 0.14
CA ARG A 30 -3.67 -1.54 0.17
C ARG A 30 -3.18 -1.80 1.58
N HIS A 31 -2.29 -2.76 1.70
CA HIS A 31 -1.51 -3.04 2.90
C HIS A 31 -0.06 -2.70 2.64
N VAL A 32 0.59 -2.01 3.58
CA VAL A 32 2.01 -1.66 3.48
C VAL A 32 2.70 -1.98 4.78
N ASP A 33 3.73 -2.83 4.71
CA ASP A 33 4.74 -2.99 5.74
C ASP A 33 5.93 -2.08 5.40
N TYR A 34 6.44 -1.31 6.35
CA TYR A 34 7.56 -0.39 6.09
C TYR A 34 8.59 -0.35 7.21
N ILE A 35 9.82 0.01 6.83
CA ILE A 35 10.94 0.34 7.72
C ILE A 35 11.56 1.64 7.22
N ALA A 36 11.75 2.60 8.12
CA ALA A 36 12.54 3.80 7.91
C ALA A 36 13.67 3.83 8.94
N ASP A 37 14.91 3.66 8.49
CA ASP A 37 16.11 3.69 9.32
C ASP A 37 17.30 4.28 8.53
N ASP A 38 18.52 4.09 9.04
CA ASP A 38 19.75 4.59 8.42
C ASP A 38 20.02 4.01 7.02
N LYS A 39 19.34 2.92 6.64
CA LYS A 39 19.39 2.32 5.29
C LYS A 39 18.34 2.90 4.35
N GLY A 40 17.64 3.95 4.75
CA GLY A 40 16.57 4.58 3.98
C GLY A 40 15.21 3.92 4.20
N PHE A 41 14.27 4.26 3.32
CA PHE A 41 12.89 3.78 3.37
C PHE A 41 12.74 2.50 2.54
N ARG A 42 12.25 1.44 3.18
CA ARG A 42 11.97 0.14 2.55
C ARG A 42 10.53 -0.25 2.83
N ALA A 43 9.83 -0.77 1.81
CA ALA A 43 8.43 -1.15 1.97
C ALA A 43 8.05 -2.41 1.18
N LYS A 44 7.07 -3.15 1.71
CA LYS A 44 6.37 -4.22 0.99
C LYS A 44 4.91 -3.84 0.91
N ILE A 45 4.39 -3.78 -0.30
CA ILE A 45 3.02 -3.35 -0.61
C ILE A 45 2.26 -4.55 -1.15
N ARG A 46 1.09 -4.85 -0.58
CA ARG A 46 0.09 -5.76 -1.14
C ARG A 46 -1.16 -4.97 -1.48
N THR A 47 -1.64 -5.05 -2.72
CA THR A 47 -2.73 -4.18 -3.18
C THR A 47 -3.47 -4.79 -4.36
N ASP A 48 -4.78 -4.56 -4.44
CA ASP A 48 -5.64 -4.94 -5.57
C ASP A 48 -6.12 -3.69 -6.34
N VAL A 49 -5.41 -2.56 -6.19
CA VAL A 49 -5.77 -1.30 -6.85
C VAL A 49 -5.68 -1.45 -8.36
N PRO A 50 -6.78 -1.18 -9.11
CA PRO A 50 -6.77 -1.26 -10.56
C PRO A 50 -5.67 -0.41 -11.19
N GLY A 51 -4.93 -0.99 -12.15
CA GLY A 51 -3.86 -0.31 -12.87
C GLY A 51 -2.51 -0.27 -12.13
N VAL A 52 -2.39 -0.95 -10.98
CA VAL A 52 -1.10 -1.20 -10.34
C VAL A 52 -0.61 -2.58 -10.74
N ASP A 53 0.61 -2.65 -11.26
CA ASP A 53 1.26 -3.91 -11.61
C ASP A 53 2.26 -4.35 -10.54
N ASN A 54 2.66 -5.62 -10.60
CA ASN A 54 3.80 -6.11 -9.83
C ASN A 54 5.06 -5.34 -10.25
N TYR A 55 5.70 -4.68 -9.29
CA TYR A 55 6.84 -3.83 -9.57
C TYR A 55 7.80 -3.77 -8.38
N GLN A 56 9.08 -3.50 -8.65
CA GLN A 56 10.12 -3.44 -7.62
C GLN A 56 10.97 -2.17 -7.80
N PRO A 57 10.39 -0.97 -7.60
CA PRO A 57 11.16 0.26 -7.71
C PRO A 57 12.03 0.48 -6.48
N ALA A 58 13.34 0.65 -6.69
CA ALA A 58 14.32 0.87 -5.63
C ALA A 58 14.16 -0.16 -4.49
N ASP A 59 13.85 0.31 -3.28
CA ASP A 59 13.73 -0.47 -2.05
C ASP A 59 12.27 -0.84 -1.68
N VAL A 60 11.37 -0.79 -2.67
CA VAL A 60 9.96 -1.13 -2.52
C VAL A 60 9.61 -2.37 -3.33
N TYR A 61 8.90 -3.30 -2.71
CA TYR A 61 8.30 -4.46 -3.39
C TYR A 61 6.79 -4.30 -3.46
N ILE A 62 6.22 -4.30 -4.67
CA ILE A 62 4.78 -4.19 -4.91
C ILE A 62 4.26 -5.54 -5.41
N HIS A 63 3.35 -6.13 -4.63
CA HIS A 63 2.53 -7.26 -5.02
C HIS A 63 1.14 -6.78 -5.41
N ALA A 64 0.84 -6.84 -6.71
CA ALA A 64 -0.46 -6.55 -7.25
C ALA A 64 -1.32 -7.82 -7.30
N GLU A 65 -2.52 -7.73 -6.74
CA GLU A 65 -3.56 -8.75 -6.75
C GLU A 65 -4.70 -8.36 -7.71
N GLN A 66 -5.57 -9.31 -8.02
CA GLN A 66 -6.70 -9.04 -8.91
C GLN A 66 -7.70 -8.08 -8.25
N PRO A 67 -8.06 -6.97 -8.92
CA PRO A 67 -9.08 -6.07 -8.39
C PRO A 67 -10.46 -6.72 -8.30
N PRO A 68 -11.33 -6.25 -7.40
CA PRO A 68 -12.73 -6.65 -7.37
C PRO A 68 -13.41 -6.45 -8.73
N HIS A 69 -14.21 -7.42 -9.18
CA HIS A 69 -14.77 -7.45 -10.55
C HIS A 69 -15.53 -6.17 -10.97
N HIS A 70 -16.07 -5.40 -10.02
CA HIS A 70 -16.88 -4.22 -10.29
C HIS A 70 -16.11 -2.89 -10.26
N VAL A 71 -14.80 -2.89 -9.95
CA VAL A 71 -14.05 -1.64 -9.73
C VAL A 71 -13.29 -1.13 -10.94
N ASN A 72 -13.05 -1.97 -11.96
CA ASN A 72 -12.30 -1.55 -13.15
C ASN A 72 -12.92 -0.31 -13.82
N SER A 73 -14.23 -0.26 -14.01
CA SER A 73 -14.92 0.90 -14.63
C SER A 73 -14.90 2.17 -13.76
N LEU A 74 -14.80 2.03 -12.44
CA LEU A 74 -14.75 3.15 -11.48
C LEU A 74 -13.36 3.80 -11.45
N TYR A 75 -12.31 3.01 -11.60
CA TYR A 75 -10.91 3.45 -11.55
C TYR A 75 -10.34 3.86 -12.92
N HIS A 76 -10.89 3.36 -14.04
CA HIS A 76 -10.51 3.80 -15.39
C HIS A 76 -10.99 5.23 -15.76
N LYS A 77 -11.76 5.90 -14.89
CA LYS A 77 -12.36 7.21 -15.19
C LYS A 77 -11.58 8.42 -14.69
N LYS A 78 -10.37 8.24 -14.14
CA LYS A 78 -9.50 9.37 -13.80
C LYS A 78 -8.32 9.43 -14.77
N PRO A 79 -8.39 10.26 -15.84
CA PRO A 79 -7.17 10.73 -16.46
C PRO A 79 -6.42 11.56 -15.41
N TYR A 80 -5.12 11.32 -15.26
CA TYR A 80 -4.24 12.41 -14.85
C TYR A 80 -4.24 13.46 -15.95
#